data_AF-A0A194UV74-F1
#
_entry.id   AF-A0A194UV74-F1
#
_cell.length_a   1.000
_cell.length_b   1.000
_cell.length_c   1.000
_cell.angle_alpha   90.00
_cell.angle_beta   90.00
_cell.angle_gamma   90.00
#
_symmetry.space_group_name_H-M   'P 1'
#
loop_
_entity.id
_entity.type
_entity.pdbx_description
1 polymer ?
#
loop_
_entity_poly.entity_id
_entity_poly.type
_entity_poly.pdbx_seq_one_letter_code
_entity_poly.pdbx_strand_id
1 'polypeptide(L)'
;MSDLKANVSETPQGFHVEGYEKITYDFTFVDGVFDIQNPGLASCYKPWGRVLAVTDKNVYGLYGDKMEAYFNHYGLTLKVHRTSIGEKAKTVDTWLSICDSMTEFGIIRKEPVLVVGGGLVTDVAGFACAAYRRSTNFIRVPTTVIGLIDASVSIKVAVNYGNYKNRLGAYHAPIHTFLDFTFLRSLPIAQVRNGFAELIKISSCAHLEVFNLLDKYCEQLIESKFARADGSSDELRQAADIINREGIHEMLKLETPNLHEIGLDRVIAYGHTWSPLHELIPSTPLRHGHAISIDMAYSATLAHSRGLLSDAEHTRLLTLFSRAGLSIDHPQFDEDVLERGTAAILKTRDGKLRLAVPSPLGSCTFLNDVSGDEMMMVLKTHKALVNSYPRGGAGLDAYVDGSDTGYADLETENMSVMNTVTGNGEGLKRKAAVAVNNGVKKISSVHIETVRQANGVH
;
A
#
# COMPACT_ATOMS: atom_id res chain seq x y z
N MET A 1 -9.19 2.48 30.58
CA MET A 1 -9.44 3.78 29.91
C MET A 1 -9.78 4.90 30.89
N SER A 2 -10.25 4.63 32.12
CA SER A 2 -10.47 5.69 33.13
C SER A 2 -9.19 6.25 33.77
N ASP A 3 -8.02 5.79 33.33
CA ASP A 3 -6.70 6.02 33.93
C ASP A 3 -5.70 6.72 32.99
N LEU A 4 -6.01 6.90 31.70
CA LEU A 4 -5.16 7.63 30.76
C LEU A 4 -5.36 9.14 30.93
N LYS A 5 -4.67 9.74 31.91
CA LYS A 5 -4.72 11.18 32.16
C LYS A 5 -3.44 11.84 31.64
N ALA A 6 -3.58 12.66 30.59
CA ALA A 6 -2.50 13.50 30.12
C ALA A 6 -2.02 14.45 31.24
N ASN A 7 -0.71 14.65 31.35
CA ASN A 7 -0.11 15.47 32.40
C ASN A 7 1.10 16.28 31.90
N VAL A 8 1.44 17.31 32.66
CA VAL A 8 2.66 18.09 32.52
C VAL A 8 3.26 18.29 33.90
N SER A 9 4.57 18.15 34.03
CA SER A 9 5.31 18.37 35.27
C SER A 9 6.57 19.19 35.03
N GLU A 10 6.95 20.02 36.00
CA GLU A 10 8.23 20.72 35.97
C GLU A 10 9.38 19.77 36.33
N THR A 11 10.52 19.95 35.68
CA THR A 11 11.78 19.28 35.99
C THR A 11 12.82 20.34 36.38
N PRO A 12 13.94 19.98 37.04
CA PRO A 12 14.94 20.96 37.45
C PRO A 12 15.54 21.79 36.29
N GLN A 13 15.40 21.34 35.02
CA GLN A 13 15.90 22.04 33.84
C GLN A 13 14.83 22.31 32.76
N GLY A 14 13.53 22.11 33.04
CA GLY A 14 12.49 22.28 32.02
C GLY A 14 11.14 21.65 32.40
N PHE A 15 10.50 20.98 31.44
CA PHE A 15 9.17 20.38 31.62
C PHE A 15 9.13 18.98 31.02
N HIS A 16 8.38 18.09 31.65
CA HIS A 16 8.04 16.76 31.13
C HIS A 16 6.57 16.73 30.76
N VAL A 17 6.23 16.12 29.63
CA VAL A 17 4.86 16.05 29.10
C VAL A 17 4.52 14.61 28.76
N GLU A 18 3.40 14.13 29.28
CA GLU A 18 2.83 12.83 28.94
C GLU A 18 1.43 13.04 28.37
N GLY A 19 1.28 12.77 27.08
CA GLY A 19 0.00 12.82 26.37
C GLY A 19 -0.46 11.42 25.99
N TYR A 20 -1.77 11.24 25.88
CA TYR A 20 -2.38 10.01 25.39
C TYR A 20 -3.42 10.35 24.32
N GLU A 21 -3.36 9.67 23.19
CA GLU A 21 -4.32 9.80 22.09
C GLU A 21 -4.98 8.45 21.82
N LYS A 22 -6.30 8.44 21.64
CA LYS A 22 -7.05 7.21 21.37
C LYS A 22 -7.03 6.92 19.87
N ILE A 23 -6.60 5.72 19.49
CA ILE A 23 -6.80 5.16 18.14
C ILE A 23 -7.94 4.15 18.21
N THR A 24 -8.96 4.32 17.36
CA THR A 24 -10.11 3.42 17.26
C THR A 24 -10.65 3.48 15.84
N TYR A 25 -11.00 2.32 15.30
CA TYR A 25 -11.51 2.17 13.95
C TYR A 25 -12.20 0.81 13.82
N ASP A 26 -13.17 0.73 12.91
CA ASP A 26 -14.05 -0.43 12.78
C ASP A 26 -14.04 -1.00 11.36
N PHE A 27 -14.38 -2.28 11.26
CA PHE A 27 -14.57 -3.00 10.00
C PHE A 27 -16.00 -3.54 9.93
N THR A 28 -16.59 -3.54 8.74
CA THR A 28 -17.90 -4.18 8.51
C THR A 28 -17.88 -4.94 7.21
N PHE A 29 -18.15 -6.24 7.29
CA PHE A 29 -18.45 -7.05 6.11
C PHE A 29 -19.84 -6.70 5.61
N VAL A 30 -19.96 -6.43 4.31
CA VAL A 30 -21.23 -6.08 3.67
C VAL A 30 -21.22 -6.59 2.24
N ASP A 31 -22.30 -7.24 1.81
CA ASP A 31 -22.47 -7.60 0.40
C ASP A 31 -23.25 -6.48 -0.30
N GLY A 32 -22.57 -5.75 -1.19
CA GLY A 32 -23.15 -4.62 -1.90
C GLY A 32 -23.20 -3.34 -1.05
N VAL A 33 -22.05 -2.72 -0.78
CA VAL A 33 -21.96 -1.47 0.00
C VAL A 33 -22.72 -0.30 -0.64
N PHE A 34 -22.89 -0.31 -1.97
CA PHE A 34 -23.70 0.64 -2.73
C PHE A 34 -25.09 0.11 -3.11
N ASP A 35 -25.53 -1.02 -2.52
CA ASP A 35 -26.92 -1.43 -2.60
C ASP A 35 -27.78 -0.49 -1.75
N ILE A 36 -28.83 0.09 -2.34
CA ILE A 36 -29.75 1.00 -1.64
C ILE A 36 -30.41 0.36 -0.41
N GLN A 37 -30.47 -0.97 -0.33
CA GLN A 37 -31.01 -1.67 0.84
C GLN A 37 -30.04 -1.66 2.03
N ASN A 38 -28.76 -1.33 1.82
CA ASN A 38 -27.72 -1.28 2.85
C ASN A 38 -27.43 0.16 3.29
N PRO A 39 -28.07 0.69 4.36
CA PRO A 39 -27.94 2.08 4.77
C PRO A 39 -26.63 2.42 5.49
N GLY A 40 -25.76 1.42 5.73
CA GLY A 40 -24.57 1.56 6.59
C GLY A 40 -23.67 2.70 6.16
N LEU A 41 -23.25 2.72 4.89
CA LEU A 41 -22.36 3.75 4.36
C LEU A 41 -23.04 5.13 4.36
N ALA A 42 -24.28 5.24 3.87
CA ALA A 42 -25.02 6.50 3.84
C ALA A 42 -25.22 7.09 5.25
N SER A 43 -25.45 6.23 6.25
CA SER A 43 -25.63 6.67 7.64
C SER A 43 -24.39 7.38 8.19
N CYS A 44 -23.19 7.01 7.73
CA CYS A 44 -21.96 7.71 8.04
C CYS A 44 -21.86 9.11 7.42
N TYR A 45 -22.73 9.50 6.50
CA TYR A 45 -22.69 10.82 5.82
C TYR A 45 -23.92 11.70 6.09
N LYS A 46 -24.99 11.15 6.68
CA LYS A 46 -26.20 11.88 7.06
C LYS A 46 -25.93 13.18 7.85
N PRO A 47 -24.99 13.25 8.82
CA PRO A 47 -24.73 14.49 9.55
C PRO A 47 -24.22 15.65 8.69
N TRP A 48 -23.66 15.36 7.51
CA TRP A 48 -23.08 16.36 6.61
C TRP A 48 -23.94 16.65 5.38
N GLY A 49 -24.81 15.72 4.98
CA GLY A 49 -25.70 15.89 3.81
C GLY A 49 -24.99 15.81 2.46
N ARG A 50 -23.68 15.57 2.45
CA ARG A 50 -22.82 15.55 1.26
C ARG A 50 -21.63 14.61 1.45
N VAL A 51 -21.00 14.23 0.34
CA VAL A 51 -19.89 13.27 0.30
C VAL A 51 -18.86 13.75 -0.72
N LEU A 52 -17.59 13.82 -0.31
CA LEU A 52 -16.46 13.84 -1.24
C LEU A 52 -15.89 12.42 -1.34
N ALA A 53 -16.02 11.82 -2.52
CA ALA A 53 -15.42 10.52 -2.81
C ALA A 53 -14.12 10.67 -3.61
N VAL A 54 -13.09 9.93 -3.23
CA VAL A 54 -11.84 9.76 -3.99
C VAL A 54 -11.83 8.32 -4.52
N THR A 55 -11.69 8.15 -5.82
CA THR A 55 -11.70 6.83 -6.45
C THR A 55 -10.86 6.76 -7.73
N ASP A 56 -10.48 5.55 -8.12
CA ASP A 56 -9.81 5.30 -9.39
C ASP A 56 -10.79 5.38 -10.58
N LYS A 57 -10.30 5.84 -11.74
CA LYS A 57 -11.12 5.96 -12.95
C LYS A 57 -11.77 4.65 -13.39
N ASN A 58 -11.06 3.51 -13.30
CA ASN A 58 -11.61 2.21 -13.69
C ASN A 58 -12.73 1.79 -12.73
N VAL A 59 -12.54 2.02 -11.42
CA VAL A 59 -13.58 1.75 -10.40
C VAL A 59 -14.80 2.62 -10.63
N TYR A 60 -14.62 3.92 -10.86
CA TYR A 60 -15.74 4.82 -11.18
C TYR A 60 -16.43 4.44 -12.49
N GLY A 61 -15.69 4.03 -13.52
CA GLY A 61 -16.26 3.58 -14.78
C GLY A 61 -17.18 2.36 -14.63
N LEU A 62 -16.92 1.49 -13.64
CA LEU A 62 -17.72 0.29 -13.38
C LEU A 62 -18.85 0.51 -12.35
N TYR A 63 -18.63 1.38 -11.36
CA TYR A 63 -19.51 1.51 -10.19
C TYR A 63 -20.05 2.92 -9.95
N GLY A 64 -19.64 3.92 -10.74
CA GLY A 64 -20.04 5.33 -10.59
C GLY A 64 -21.55 5.54 -10.57
N ASP A 65 -22.27 4.96 -11.55
CA ASP A 65 -23.74 5.03 -11.60
C ASP A 65 -24.40 4.45 -10.35
N LYS A 66 -23.85 3.36 -9.80
CA LYS A 66 -24.35 2.76 -8.56
C LYS A 66 -24.06 3.63 -7.34
N MET A 67 -22.87 4.23 -7.27
CA MET A 67 -22.51 5.19 -6.22
C MET A 67 -23.46 6.39 -6.23
N GLU A 68 -23.69 6.97 -7.41
CA GLU A 68 -24.59 8.11 -7.58
C GLU A 68 -26.02 7.75 -7.22
N ALA A 69 -26.55 6.64 -7.72
CA ALA A 69 -27.89 6.15 -7.36
C ALA A 69 -28.02 5.91 -5.85
N TYR A 70 -27.02 5.31 -5.21
CA TYR A 70 -26.99 5.06 -3.78
C TYR A 70 -27.08 6.37 -2.97
N PHE A 71 -26.19 7.34 -3.22
CA PHE A 71 -26.20 8.59 -2.47
C PHE A 71 -27.43 9.46 -2.78
N ASN A 72 -27.92 9.44 -4.02
CA ASN A 72 -29.18 10.11 -4.40
C ASN A 72 -30.39 9.51 -3.66
N HIS A 73 -30.48 8.18 -3.52
CA HIS A 73 -31.54 7.51 -2.77
C HIS A 73 -31.61 8.00 -1.31
N TYR A 74 -30.44 8.23 -0.70
CA TYR A 74 -30.34 8.71 0.68
C TYR A 74 -30.33 10.25 0.81
N GLY A 75 -30.53 10.99 -0.29
CA GLY A 75 -30.58 12.46 -0.27
C GLY A 75 -29.22 13.12 0.04
N LEU A 76 -28.11 12.47 -0.33
CA LEU A 76 -26.74 12.93 -0.07
C LEU A 76 -26.10 13.43 -1.37
N THR A 77 -25.57 14.65 -1.37
CA THR A 77 -24.88 15.21 -2.55
C THR A 77 -23.49 14.59 -2.71
N LEU A 78 -23.24 13.87 -3.79
CA LEU A 78 -21.94 13.25 -4.09
C LEU A 78 -21.10 14.14 -5.01
N LYS A 79 -19.86 14.46 -4.60
CA LYS A 79 -18.79 14.97 -5.48
C LYS A 79 -17.69 13.92 -5.56
N VAL A 80 -17.16 13.66 -6.75
CA VAL A 80 -16.13 12.62 -6.97
C VAL A 80 -14.85 13.24 -7.50
N HIS A 81 -13.75 13.04 -6.78
CA HIS A 81 -12.39 13.16 -7.30
C HIS A 81 -12.00 11.82 -7.95
N ARG A 82 -11.76 11.85 -9.26
CA ARG A 82 -11.35 10.69 -10.05
C ARG A 82 -9.88 10.83 -10.37
N THR A 83 -9.11 9.78 -10.15
CA THR A 83 -7.67 9.77 -10.36
C THR A 83 -7.23 8.44 -10.99
N SER A 84 -6.16 8.48 -11.75
CA SER A 84 -5.48 7.29 -12.27
C SER A 84 -4.36 6.95 -11.29
N ILE A 85 -4.51 5.89 -10.46
CA ILE A 85 -3.47 5.55 -9.47
C ILE A 85 -2.85 4.18 -9.73
N GLY A 86 -1.78 4.16 -10.52
CA GLY A 86 -0.82 3.05 -10.63
C GLY A 86 0.42 3.28 -9.80
N GLU A 87 1.30 2.28 -9.68
CA GLU A 87 2.52 2.39 -8.85
C GLU A 87 3.38 3.61 -9.23
N LYS A 88 3.49 3.93 -10.53
CA LYS A 88 4.18 5.15 -11.02
C LYS A 88 3.43 6.46 -10.73
N ALA A 89 2.11 6.40 -10.56
CA ALA A 89 1.28 7.55 -10.19
C ALA A 89 1.11 7.68 -8.66
N LYS A 90 1.71 6.79 -7.85
CA LYS A 90 1.71 6.89 -6.38
C LYS A 90 2.69 7.97 -5.90
N THR A 91 2.44 9.22 -6.27
CA THR A 91 3.38 10.35 -6.16
C THR A 91 2.85 11.47 -5.27
N VAL A 92 3.72 12.43 -4.94
CA VAL A 92 3.34 13.68 -4.25
C VAL A 92 2.35 14.51 -5.08
N ASP A 93 2.45 14.51 -6.42
CA ASP A 93 1.57 15.30 -7.27
C ASP A 93 0.12 14.79 -7.24
N THR A 94 -0.06 13.47 -7.31
CA THR A 94 -1.38 12.83 -7.15
C THR A 94 -1.95 13.02 -5.74
N TRP A 95 -1.08 13.03 -4.73
CA TRP A 95 -1.48 13.36 -3.36
C TRP A 95 -1.94 14.82 -3.23
N LEU A 96 -1.23 15.77 -3.85
CA LEU A 96 -1.61 17.18 -3.88
C LEU A 96 -2.94 17.40 -4.59
N SER A 97 -3.21 16.73 -5.72
CA SER A 97 -4.49 16.89 -6.42
C SER A 97 -5.71 16.46 -5.59
N ILE A 98 -5.53 15.48 -4.69
CA ILE A 98 -6.56 15.08 -3.73
C ILE A 98 -6.73 16.18 -2.67
N CYS A 99 -5.63 16.74 -2.13
CA CYS A 99 -5.69 17.87 -1.20
C CYS A 99 -6.38 19.11 -1.81
N ASP A 100 -6.15 19.39 -3.09
CA ASP A 100 -6.82 20.47 -3.82
C ASP A 100 -8.33 20.22 -3.89
N SER A 101 -8.75 18.98 -4.15
CA SER A 101 -10.17 18.61 -4.18
C SER A 101 -10.83 18.69 -2.80
N MET A 102 -10.12 18.31 -1.74
CA MET A 102 -10.56 18.50 -0.35
C MET A 102 -10.73 19.99 -0.01
N THR A 103 -9.84 20.84 -0.54
CA THR A 103 -9.89 22.29 -0.37
C THR A 103 -11.07 22.90 -1.11
N GLU A 104 -11.24 22.56 -2.38
CA GLU A 104 -12.31 23.05 -3.25
C GLU A 104 -13.70 22.61 -2.75
N PHE A 105 -13.83 21.37 -2.27
CA PHE A 105 -15.07 20.89 -1.64
C PHE A 105 -15.37 21.60 -0.31
N GLY A 106 -14.35 22.18 0.32
CA GLY A 106 -14.47 22.81 1.62
C GLY A 106 -14.75 21.79 2.73
N ILE A 107 -13.99 20.69 2.77
CA ILE A 107 -14.10 19.67 3.83
C ILE A 107 -14.01 20.34 5.21
N ILE A 108 -15.00 20.09 6.06
CA ILE A 108 -14.98 20.57 7.45
C ILE A 108 -14.21 19.60 8.36
N ARG A 109 -13.71 20.07 9.51
CA ARG A 109 -12.65 19.37 10.28
C ARG A 109 -12.90 17.89 10.59
N LYS A 110 -14.15 17.49 10.83
CA LYS A 110 -14.50 16.10 11.18
C LYS A 110 -15.28 15.37 10.07
N GLU A 111 -15.55 16.02 8.94
CA GLU A 111 -16.23 15.42 7.79
C GLU A 111 -15.31 14.38 7.16
N PRO A 112 -15.75 13.12 7.05
CA PRO A 112 -14.92 12.08 6.47
C PRO A 112 -14.86 12.21 4.94
N VAL A 113 -13.68 11.95 4.36
CA VAL A 113 -13.56 11.66 2.93
C VAL A 113 -13.91 10.20 2.67
N LEU A 114 -14.69 9.91 1.63
CA LEU A 114 -14.93 8.54 1.18
C LEU A 114 -13.80 8.12 0.23
N VAL A 115 -13.14 6.99 0.50
CA VAL A 115 -12.05 6.47 -0.34
C VAL A 115 -12.43 5.10 -0.87
N VAL A 116 -12.60 4.98 -2.19
CA VAL A 116 -13.08 3.76 -2.87
C VAL A 116 -12.04 3.29 -3.89
N GLY A 117 -11.38 2.17 -3.66
CA GLY A 117 -10.37 1.66 -4.59
C GLY A 117 -9.46 0.58 -4.03
N GLY A 118 -8.42 0.21 -4.78
CA GLY A 118 -7.38 -0.70 -4.31
C GLY A 118 -6.39 -0.05 -3.34
N GLY A 119 -5.37 -0.81 -2.94
CA GLY A 119 -4.35 -0.36 -1.98
C GLY A 119 -3.67 0.95 -2.36
N LEU A 120 -3.42 1.18 -3.65
CA LEU A 120 -2.82 2.42 -4.13
C LEU A 120 -3.70 3.65 -3.88
N VAL A 121 -5.00 3.56 -4.20
CA VAL A 121 -5.95 4.66 -3.97
C VAL A 121 -6.07 4.93 -2.47
N THR A 122 -6.17 3.88 -1.65
CA THR A 122 -6.35 4.00 -0.21
C THR A 122 -5.12 4.57 0.49
N ASP A 123 -3.91 4.25 0.02
CA ASP A 123 -2.68 4.82 0.56
C ASP A 123 -2.55 6.30 0.25
N VAL A 124 -2.72 6.70 -1.01
CA VAL A 124 -2.51 8.10 -1.42
C VAL A 124 -3.59 9.00 -0.80
N ALA A 125 -4.86 8.59 -0.89
CA ALA A 125 -5.96 9.37 -0.32
C ALA A 125 -5.95 9.35 1.22
N GLY A 126 -5.59 8.22 1.84
CA GLY A 126 -5.40 8.13 3.28
C GLY A 126 -4.29 9.06 3.77
N PHE A 127 -3.19 9.16 3.04
CA PHE A 127 -2.11 10.10 3.37
C PHE A 127 -2.51 11.56 3.16
N ALA A 128 -3.33 11.86 2.15
CA ALA A 128 -3.94 13.19 1.99
C ALA A 128 -4.80 13.53 3.22
N CYS A 129 -5.61 12.60 3.71
CA CYS A 129 -6.43 12.78 4.90
C CYS A 129 -5.59 12.93 6.18
N ALA A 130 -4.47 12.21 6.30
CA ALA A 130 -3.56 12.33 7.44
C ALA A 130 -2.96 13.75 7.54
N ALA A 131 -2.52 14.29 6.40
CA ALA A 131 -1.87 15.60 6.35
C ALA A 131 -2.87 16.77 6.38
N TYR A 132 -4.05 16.62 5.78
CA TYR A 132 -5.01 17.71 5.62
C TYR A 132 -5.51 18.18 6.99
N ARG A 133 -5.26 19.46 7.30
CA ARG A 133 -5.49 20.08 8.61
C ARG A 133 -4.90 19.27 9.78
N ARG A 134 -3.76 18.60 9.54
CA ARG A 134 -3.00 17.76 10.47
C ARG A 134 -3.71 16.49 10.95
N SER A 135 -4.95 16.23 10.52
CA SER A 135 -5.71 14.99 10.66
C SER A 135 -7.15 15.26 10.23
N THR A 136 -7.59 14.57 9.19
CA THR A 136 -8.97 14.56 8.68
C THR A 136 -9.47 13.12 8.64
N ASN A 137 -10.72 12.92 9.06
CA ASN A 137 -11.35 11.61 9.06
C ASN A 137 -11.52 11.09 7.62
N PHE A 138 -11.55 9.77 7.47
CA PHE A 138 -11.89 9.14 6.19
C PHE A 138 -12.47 7.75 6.39
N ILE A 139 -13.20 7.26 5.39
CA ILE A 139 -13.81 5.92 5.35
C ILE A 139 -13.24 5.19 4.14
N ARG A 140 -12.88 3.91 4.30
CA ARG A 140 -12.37 3.07 3.20
C ARG A 140 -13.43 2.09 2.69
N VAL A 141 -13.46 1.93 1.38
CA VAL A 141 -14.18 0.87 0.65
C VAL A 141 -13.18 0.22 -0.31
N PRO A 142 -12.38 -0.76 0.15
CA PRO A 142 -11.43 -1.46 -0.71
C PRO A 142 -12.11 -2.26 -1.82
N THR A 143 -11.55 -2.25 -3.02
CA THR A 143 -12.13 -2.92 -4.22
C THR A 143 -11.24 -4.00 -4.84
N THR A 144 -10.06 -4.26 -4.26
CA THR A 144 -9.10 -5.28 -4.73
C THR A 144 -8.84 -6.28 -3.62
N VAL A 145 -8.32 -7.47 -3.94
CA VAL A 145 -7.94 -8.45 -2.92
C VAL A 145 -6.95 -7.83 -1.93
N ILE A 146 -5.83 -7.24 -2.41
CA ILE A 146 -4.85 -6.53 -1.54
C ILE A 146 -5.53 -5.48 -0.67
N GLY A 147 -6.43 -4.67 -1.25
CA GLY A 147 -7.19 -3.68 -0.50
C GLY A 147 -8.00 -4.30 0.63
N LEU A 148 -8.74 -5.37 0.34
CA LEU A 148 -9.67 -6.02 1.26
C LEU A 148 -8.97 -6.74 2.41
N ILE A 149 -7.82 -7.38 2.16
CA ILE A 149 -7.17 -8.26 3.15
C ILE A 149 -5.88 -7.71 3.75
N ASP A 150 -5.30 -6.65 3.19
CA ASP A 150 -4.04 -6.07 3.68
C ASP A 150 -4.07 -4.52 3.74
N ALA A 151 -4.03 -3.85 2.60
CA ALA A 151 -3.78 -2.41 2.55
C ALA A 151 -4.87 -1.58 3.26
N SER A 152 -6.14 -2.02 3.24
CA SER A 152 -7.21 -1.36 4.02
C SER A 152 -7.45 -1.95 5.41
N VAL A 153 -6.71 -2.99 5.77
CA VAL A 153 -6.64 -3.52 7.15
C VAL A 153 -5.59 -2.75 7.95
N SER A 154 -4.45 -2.45 7.33
CA SER A 154 -3.40 -1.60 7.92
C SER A 154 -3.85 -0.14 8.06
N ILE A 155 -3.24 0.61 8.98
CA ILE A 155 -3.39 2.06 9.12
C ILE A 155 -2.26 2.84 8.42
N LYS A 156 -1.34 2.13 7.76
CA LYS A 156 -0.23 2.72 7.02
C LYS A 156 -0.74 3.31 5.72
N VAL A 157 -0.36 4.55 5.46
CA VAL A 157 -0.72 5.28 4.24
C VAL A 157 0.52 6.00 3.74
N ALA A 158 0.75 6.03 2.42
CA ALA A 158 2.01 6.54 1.89
C ALA A 158 1.95 6.94 0.41
N VAL A 159 2.98 7.67 -0.01
CA VAL A 159 3.37 7.88 -1.40
C VAL A 159 4.84 7.51 -1.62
N ASN A 160 5.19 7.24 -2.87
CA ASN A 160 6.58 7.06 -3.28
C ASN A 160 7.27 8.43 -3.37
N TYR A 161 8.59 8.47 -3.14
CA TYR A 161 9.41 9.68 -3.30
C TYR A 161 10.73 9.35 -3.98
N GLY A 162 10.93 9.89 -5.19
CA GLY A 162 12.00 9.43 -6.09
C GLY A 162 11.84 7.94 -6.40
N ASN A 163 12.92 7.18 -6.30
CA ASN A 163 12.92 5.72 -6.50
C ASN A 163 12.69 4.92 -5.20
N TYR A 164 12.09 5.53 -4.18
CA TYR A 164 11.85 4.89 -2.89
C TYR A 164 10.36 4.65 -2.66
N LYS A 165 10.01 3.36 -2.55
CA LYS A 165 8.64 2.91 -2.24
C LYS A 165 8.19 3.38 -0.86
N ASN A 166 6.97 3.89 -0.75
CA ASN A 166 6.30 4.27 0.50
C ASN A 166 7.13 5.17 1.45
N ARG A 167 8.01 6.02 0.91
CA ARG A 167 8.97 6.79 1.71
C ARG A 167 8.33 7.91 2.52
N LEU A 168 7.26 8.52 2.01
CA LEU A 168 6.53 9.57 2.70
C LEU A 168 5.17 9.03 3.09
N GLY A 169 4.80 9.09 4.37
CA GLY A 169 3.57 8.47 4.83
C GLY A 169 3.21 8.83 6.27
N ALA A 170 2.18 8.15 6.76
CA ALA A 170 1.68 8.28 8.13
C ALA A 170 1.06 6.95 8.60
N TYR A 171 0.91 6.82 9.92
CA TYR A 171 0.00 5.87 10.55
C TYR A 171 -1.30 6.62 10.83
N HIS A 172 -2.31 6.47 9.96
CA HIS A 172 -3.57 7.20 10.04
C HIS A 172 -4.74 6.26 9.78
N ALA A 173 -5.43 5.90 10.86
CA ALA A 173 -6.56 4.97 10.78
C ALA A 173 -7.78 5.64 10.11
N PRO A 174 -8.50 4.94 9.23
CA PRO A 174 -9.84 5.37 8.84
C PRO A 174 -10.75 5.32 10.07
N ILE A 175 -11.85 6.07 10.06
CA ILE A 175 -12.86 5.88 11.10
C ILE A 175 -13.64 4.57 10.90
N HIS A 176 -13.73 4.10 9.65
CA HIS A 176 -14.42 2.86 9.28
C HIS A 176 -13.91 2.29 7.97
N THR A 177 -13.88 0.96 7.84
CA THR A 177 -13.62 0.25 6.58
C THR A 177 -14.79 -0.69 6.26
N PHE A 178 -15.44 -0.52 5.11
CA PHE A 178 -16.46 -1.45 4.61
C PHE A 178 -15.83 -2.48 3.67
N LEU A 179 -15.90 -3.75 4.06
CA LEU A 179 -15.33 -4.87 3.34
C LEU A 179 -16.41 -5.54 2.49
N ASP A 180 -16.47 -5.16 1.22
CA ASP A 180 -17.40 -5.73 0.25
C ASP A 180 -16.65 -6.60 -0.76
N PHE A 181 -16.68 -7.91 -0.54
CA PHE A 181 -16.01 -8.86 -1.42
C PHE A 181 -16.70 -8.99 -2.77
N THR A 182 -17.92 -8.47 -2.97
CA THR A 182 -18.61 -8.54 -4.26
C THR A 182 -17.91 -7.70 -5.35
N PHE A 183 -17.06 -6.74 -4.99
CA PHE A 183 -16.17 -6.05 -5.94
C PHE A 183 -15.25 -7.01 -6.69
N LEU A 184 -14.86 -8.12 -6.07
CA LEU A 184 -13.99 -9.11 -6.70
C LEU A 184 -14.60 -9.71 -7.98
N ARG A 185 -15.93 -9.69 -8.15
CA ARG A 185 -16.58 -10.18 -9.38
C ARG A 185 -16.08 -9.46 -10.64
N SER A 186 -15.82 -8.16 -10.57
CA SER A 186 -15.30 -7.38 -11.71
C SER A 186 -13.77 -7.34 -11.78
N LEU A 187 -13.09 -7.74 -10.71
CA LEU A 187 -11.63 -7.62 -10.61
C LEU A 187 -10.93 -8.53 -11.65
N PRO A 188 -9.90 -8.04 -12.36
CA PRO A 188 -9.10 -8.87 -13.27
C PRO A 188 -8.42 -10.03 -12.55
N ILE A 189 -8.26 -11.17 -13.21
CA ILE A 189 -7.64 -12.37 -12.63
C ILE A 189 -6.20 -12.10 -12.16
N ALA A 190 -5.45 -11.29 -12.90
CA ALA A 190 -4.11 -10.87 -12.50
C ALA A 190 -4.11 -10.12 -11.16
N GLN A 191 -5.12 -9.29 -10.87
CA GLN A 191 -5.27 -8.59 -9.59
C GLN A 191 -5.75 -9.52 -8.46
N VAL A 192 -6.56 -10.53 -8.77
CA VAL A 192 -6.93 -11.58 -7.80
C VAL A 192 -5.67 -12.34 -7.36
N ARG A 193 -4.86 -12.78 -8.34
CA ARG A 193 -3.58 -13.45 -8.10
C ARG A 193 -2.61 -12.56 -7.32
N ASN A 194 -2.50 -11.29 -7.71
CA ASN A 194 -1.68 -10.29 -7.04
C ASN A 194 -1.95 -10.26 -5.52
N GLY A 195 -3.22 -10.21 -5.11
CA GLY A 195 -3.57 -10.24 -3.68
C GLY A 195 -3.54 -11.62 -3.02
N PHE A 196 -3.59 -12.70 -3.79
CA PHE A 196 -3.43 -14.06 -3.24
C PHE A 196 -2.07 -14.24 -2.56
N ALA A 197 -1.03 -13.55 -3.04
CA ALA A 197 0.30 -13.57 -2.43
C ALA A 197 0.30 -13.10 -0.97
N GLU A 198 -0.50 -12.08 -0.64
CA GLU A 198 -0.58 -11.56 0.74
C GLU A 198 -1.27 -12.51 1.71
N LEU A 199 -2.20 -13.33 1.20
CA LEU A 199 -2.81 -14.41 1.96
C LEU A 199 -1.80 -15.55 2.20
N ILE A 200 -0.96 -15.88 1.21
CA ILE A 200 0.15 -16.83 1.42
C ILE A 200 1.13 -16.29 2.46
N LYS A 201 1.49 -14.99 2.40
CA LYS A 201 2.39 -14.33 3.35
C LYS A 201 1.94 -14.56 4.79
N ILE A 202 0.73 -14.14 5.11
CA ILE A 202 0.27 -14.22 6.50
C ILE A 202 0.05 -15.66 6.93
N SER A 203 -0.55 -16.49 6.09
CA SER A 203 -0.91 -17.86 6.47
C SER A 203 0.29 -18.77 6.65
N SER A 204 1.32 -18.63 5.81
CA SER A 204 2.55 -19.44 5.93
C SER A 204 3.38 -19.11 7.19
N CYS A 205 3.20 -17.92 7.79
CA CYS A 205 3.94 -17.51 9.00
C CYS A 205 3.08 -17.38 10.26
N ALA A 206 1.74 -17.41 10.17
CA ALA A 206 0.87 -17.18 11.33
C ALA A 206 -0.45 -17.95 11.33
N HIS A 207 -0.84 -18.62 10.24
CA HIS A 207 -2.16 -19.28 10.18
C HIS A 207 -2.20 -20.49 9.24
N LEU A 208 -1.82 -21.66 9.76
CA LEU A 208 -1.71 -22.89 8.97
C LEU A 208 -3.04 -23.34 8.34
N GLU A 209 -4.18 -23.15 9.02
CA GLU A 209 -5.50 -23.54 8.50
C GLU A 209 -5.89 -22.72 7.26
N VAL A 210 -5.63 -21.41 7.27
CA VAL A 210 -5.82 -20.56 6.08
C VAL A 210 -4.88 -21.04 4.96
N PHE A 211 -3.63 -21.36 5.27
CA PHE A 211 -2.68 -21.90 4.29
C PHE A 211 -3.20 -23.20 3.67
N ASN A 212 -3.75 -24.10 4.49
CA ASN A 212 -4.33 -25.36 4.04
C ASN A 212 -5.53 -25.15 3.10
N LEU A 213 -6.38 -24.16 3.37
CA LEU A 213 -7.50 -23.82 2.50
C LEU A 213 -7.05 -23.19 1.18
N LEU A 214 -6.07 -22.28 1.22
CA LEU A 214 -5.45 -21.71 0.02
C LEU A 214 -4.85 -22.79 -0.87
N ASP A 215 -4.12 -23.73 -0.27
CA ASP A 215 -3.49 -24.84 -0.98
C ASP A 215 -4.53 -25.82 -1.58
N LYS A 216 -5.59 -26.14 -0.82
CA LYS A 216 -6.67 -27.01 -1.29
C LYS A 216 -7.44 -26.41 -2.48
N TYR A 217 -7.80 -25.14 -2.42
CA TYR A 217 -8.72 -24.50 -3.38
C TYR A 217 -8.02 -23.51 -4.34
N CYS A 218 -6.69 -23.51 -4.42
CA CYS A 218 -5.87 -22.50 -5.10
C CYS A 218 -6.42 -22.01 -6.45
N GLU A 219 -6.50 -22.88 -7.44
CA GLU A 219 -6.93 -22.53 -8.81
C GLU A 219 -8.38 -22.05 -8.81
N GLN A 220 -9.26 -22.74 -8.07
CA GLN A 220 -10.68 -22.40 -7.99
C GLN A 220 -10.88 -21.01 -7.37
N LEU A 221 -10.14 -20.65 -6.32
CA LEU A 221 -10.22 -19.32 -5.70
C LEU A 221 -9.78 -18.22 -6.67
N ILE A 222 -8.74 -18.46 -7.47
CA ILE A 222 -8.24 -17.47 -8.43
C ILE A 222 -9.23 -17.31 -9.59
N GLU A 223 -9.63 -18.42 -10.23
CA GLU A 223 -10.50 -18.43 -11.41
C GLU A 223 -11.91 -17.90 -11.09
N SER A 224 -12.45 -18.26 -9.93
CA SER A 224 -13.77 -17.81 -9.48
C SER A 224 -13.75 -16.46 -8.74
N LYS A 225 -12.58 -15.82 -8.63
CA LYS A 225 -12.41 -14.54 -7.92
C LYS A 225 -12.91 -14.60 -6.48
N PHE A 226 -12.40 -15.55 -5.71
CA PHE A 226 -12.83 -15.91 -4.35
C PHE A 226 -14.33 -16.27 -4.28
N ALA A 227 -14.77 -17.12 -5.21
CA ALA A 227 -16.15 -17.55 -5.36
C ALA A 227 -17.17 -16.40 -5.56
N ARG A 228 -16.72 -15.28 -6.12
CA ARG A 228 -17.58 -14.14 -6.46
C ARG A 228 -18.01 -14.11 -7.92
N ALA A 229 -17.42 -14.96 -8.77
CA ALA A 229 -17.91 -15.26 -10.10
C ALA A 229 -19.18 -16.15 -10.05
N ASP A 230 -20.01 -16.03 -11.08
CA ASP A 230 -21.26 -16.80 -11.22
C ASP A 230 -20.96 -18.30 -11.32
N GLY A 231 -21.83 -19.14 -10.73
CA GLY A 231 -21.69 -20.60 -10.76
C GLY A 231 -20.74 -21.21 -9.73
N SER A 232 -20.16 -20.41 -8.83
CA SER A 232 -19.33 -20.91 -7.73
C SER A 232 -20.14 -21.74 -6.73
N SER A 233 -19.59 -22.86 -6.25
CA SER A 233 -20.26 -23.72 -5.25
C SER A 233 -20.32 -23.07 -3.87
N ASP A 234 -21.30 -23.48 -3.05
CA ASP A 234 -21.43 -23.01 -1.67
C ASP A 234 -20.21 -23.38 -0.81
N GLU A 235 -19.63 -24.57 -1.04
CA GLU A 235 -18.40 -25.00 -0.35
C GLU A 235 -17.24 -24.05 -0.65
N LEU A 236 -17.03 -23.67 -1.91
CA LEU A 236 -15.94 -22.77 -2.29
C LEU A 236 -16.19 -21.36 -1.76
N ARG A 237 -17.45 -20.90 -1.75
CA ARG A 237 -17.84 -19.61 -1.16
C ARG A 237 -17.54 -19.59 0.34
N GLN A 238 -17.93 -20.63 1.06
CA GLN A 238 -17.63 -20.75 2.49
C GLN A 238 -16.11 -20.77 2.75
N ALA A 239 -15.35 -21.52 1.95
CA ALA A 239 -13.89 -21.55 2.07
C ALA A 239 -13.27 -20.16 1.82
N ALA A 240 -13.70 -19.46 0.76
CA ALA A 240 -13.25 -18.11 0.46
C ALA A 240 -13.58 -17.12 1.60
N ASP A 241 -14.77 -17.20 2.19
CA ASP A 241 -15.18 -16.32 3.28
C ASP A 241 -14.37 -16.59 4.55
N ILE A 242 -14.08 -17.85 4.87
CA ILE A 242 -13.19 -18.23 5.98
C ILE A 242 -11.78 -17.71 5.75
N ILE A 243 -11.20 -17.96 4.58
CA ILE A 243 -9.84 -17.51 4.22
C ILE A 243 -9.70 -16.00 4.42
N ASN A 244 -10.64 -15.23 3.86
CA ASN A 244 -10.58 -13.77 3.89
C ASN A 244 -10.80 -13.24 5.31
N ARG A 245 -11.80 -13.76 6.04
CA ARG A 245 -12.11 -13.34 7.41
C ARG A 245 -10.95 -13.63 8.37
N GLU A 246 -10.44 -14.86 8.36
CA GLU A 246 -9.37 -15.25 9.27
C GLU A 246 -8.03 -14.63 8.88
N GLY A 247 -7.75 -14.43 7.59
CA GLY A 247 -6.58 -13.66 7.14
C GLY A 247 -6.59 -12.23 7.67
N ILE A 248 -7.73 -11.51 7.54
CA ILE A 248 -7.89 -10.16 8.09
C ILE A 248 -7.73 -10.16 9.61
N HIS A 249 -8.39 -11.11 10.29
CA HIS A 249 -8.37 -11.18 11.75
C HIS A 249 -6.95 -11.45 12.28
N GLU A 250 -6.20 -12.35 11.65
CA GLU A 250 -4.83 -12.63 12.04
C GLU A 250 -3.91 -11.42 11.81
N MET A 251 -4.11 -10.68 10.70
CA MET A 251 -3.36 -9.45 10.46
C MET A 251 -3.62 -8.42 11.57
N LEU A 252 -4.89 -8.27 11.98
CA LEU A 252 -5.27 -7.36 13.07
C LEU A 252 -4.65 -7.79 14.40
N LYS A 253 -4.60 -9.09 14.73
CA LYS A 253 -3.94 -9.58 15.96
C LYS A 253 -2.46 -9.24 15.99
N LEU A 254 -1.78 -9.33 14.84
CA LEU A 254 -0.35 -9.05 14.71
C LEU A 254 -0.04 -7.55 14.76
N GLU A 255 -0.86 -6.70 14.14
CA GLU A 255 -0.58 -5.27 13.99
C GLU A 255 -1.16 -4.40 15.11
N THR A 256 -2.31 -4.76 15.71
CA THR A 256 -2.98 -3.93 16.73
C THR A 256 -2.09 -3.63 17.96
N PRO A 257 -1.27 -4.57 18.47
CA PRO A 257 -0.34 -4.28 19.56
C PRO A 257 0.83 -3.38 19.15
N ASN A 258 1.00 -3.08 17.86
CA ASN A 258 2.18 -2.46 17.28
C ASN A 258 1.84 -1.48 16.12
N LEU A 259 0.76 -0.71 16.27
CA LEU A 259 0.20 0.12 15.19
C LEU A 259 1.14 1.20 14.61
N HIS A 260 2.16 1.61 15.37
CA HIS A 260 3.20 2.56 14.95
C HIS A 260 4.54 1.88 14.65
N GLU A 261 4.55 0.55 14.54
CA GLU A 261 5.75 -0.26 14.25
C GLU A 261 6.95 0.03 15.18
N ILE A 262 6.68 0.30 16.46
CA ILE A 262 7.72 0.49 17.48
C ILE A 262 8.51 -0.81 17.66
N GLY A 263 7.81 -1.96 17.67
CA GLY A 263 8.40 -3.28 17.54
C GLY A 263 8.74 -3.58 16.08
N LEU A 264 10.00 -3.93 15.80
CA LEU A 264 10.47 -4.12 14.42
C LEU A 264 10.53 -5.59 13.97
N ASP A 265 10.32 -6.55 14.89
CA ASP A 265 10.16 -7.97 14.56
C ASP A 265 8.70 -8.20 14.15
N ARG A 266 8.43 -8.00 12.85
CA ARG A 266 7.07 -7.97 12.30
C ARG A 266 6.82 -9.18 11.40
N VAL A 267 5.94 -10.07 11.83
CA VAL A 267 5.58 -11.29 11.09
C VAL A 267 5.08 -10.96 9.68
N ILE A 268 4.21 -9.96 9.57
CA ILE A 268 3.65 -9.54 8.27
C ILE A 268 4.66 -8.82 7.36
N ALA A 269 5.92 -8.70 7.76
CA ALA A 269 7.02 -8.23 6.91
C ALA A 269 7.73 -9.37 6.16
N TYR A 270 7.26 -10.62 6.30
CA TYR A 270 7.65 -11.71 5.40
C TYR A 270 7.36 -11.33 3.93
N GLY A 271 8.30 -11.63 3.03
CA GLY A 271 8.21 -11.21 1.64
C GLY A 271 8.50 -9.72 1.38
N HIS A 272 8.86 -8.94 2.40
CA HIS A 272 9.07 -7.49 2.32
C HIS A 272 10.48 -7.06 2.74
N THR A 273 11.48 -7.92 2.53
CA THR A 273 12.88 -7.64 2.86
C THR A 273 13.61 -7.06 1.65
N TRP A 274 13.52 -7.73 0.49
CA TRP A 274 14.12 -7.34 -0.78
C TRP A 274 13.10 -6.89 -1.81
N SER A 275 11.84 -7.35 -1.70
CA SER A 275 10.78 -6.99 -2.64
C SER A 275 10.56 -5.48 -2.84
N PRO A 276 10.69 -4.58 -1.83
CA PRO A 276 10.44 -3.15 -2.06
C PRO A 276 11.40 -2.52 -3.06
N LEU A 277 12.64 -3.03 -3.12
CA LEU A 277 13.62 -2.62 -4.13
C LEU A 277 13.34 -3.34 -5.45
N HIS A 278 13.20 -4.67 -5.41
CA HIS A 278 13.04 -5.51 -6.59
C HIS A 278 11.80 -5.18 -7.42
N GLU A 279 10.70 -4.82 -6.77
CA GLU A 279 9.43 -4.46 -7.43
C GLU A 279 9.60 -3.32 -8.45
N LEU A 280 10.50 -2.38 -8.18
CA LEU A 280 10.70 -1.15 -8.97
C LEU A 280 11.93 -1.23 -9.91
N ILE A 281 12.69 -2.32 -9.88
CA ILE A 281 13.89 -2.49 -10.73
C ILE A 281 13.53 -2.68 -12.22
N PRO A 282 12.55 -3.53 -12.59
CA PRO A 282 12.19 -3.71 -13.98
C PRO A 282 11.60 -2.42 -14.59
N SER A 283 11.79 -2.20 -15.90
CA SER A 283 11.31 -0.99 -16.60
C SER A 283 9.79 -0.78 -16.47
N THR A 284 9.08 -1.89 -16.50
CA THR A 284 7.68 -1.99 -16.10
C THR A 284 7.68 -2.65 -14.73
N PRO A 285 7.25 -1.96 -13.66
CA PRO A 285 7.25 -2.53 -12.31
C PRO A 285 6.55 -3.89 -12.25
N LEU A 286 7.05 -4.76 -11.39
CA LEU A 286 6.31 -5.97 -11.04
C LEU A 286 5.04 -5.57 -10.30
N ARG A 287 3.99 -6.37 -10.46
CA ARG A 287 2.88 -6.32 -9.52
C ARG A 287 3.40 -6.69 -8.14
N HIS A 288 2.93 -5.97 -7.12
CA HIS A 288 3.39 -6.11 -5.74
C HIS A 288 3.43 -7.57 -5.26
N GLY A 289 2.34 -8.31 -5.45
CA GLY A 289 2.18 -9.72 -5.14
C GLY A 289 3.25 -10.63 -5.75
N HIS A 290 3.71 -10.32 -6.98
CA HIS A 290 4.79 -11.06 -7.63
C HIS A 290 6.16 -10.71 -7.05
N ALA A 291 6.41 -9.45 -6.70
CA ALA A 291 7.65 -9.05 -6.05
C ALA A 291 7.79 -9.68 -4.66
N ILE A 292 6.71 -9.67 -3.86
CA ILE A 292 6.73 -10.29 -2.53
C ILE A 292 6.79 -11.82 -2.63
N SER A 293 6.20 -12.46 -3.66
CA SER A 293 6.27 -13.92 -3.80
C SER A 293 7.67 -14.41 -4.13
N ILE A 294 8.47 -13.63 -4.88
CA ILE A 294 9.88 -13.93 -5.14
C ILE A 294 10.69 -13.85 -3.85
N ASP A 295 10.50 -12.79 -3.07
CA ASP A 295 11.15 -12.62 -1.77
C ASP A 295 10.77 -13.77 -0.81
N MET A 296 9.48 -14.09 -0.70
CA MET A 296 8.99 -15.21 0.11
C MET A 296 9.55 -16.55 -0.34
N ALA A 297 9.56 -16.84 -1.64
CA ALA A 297 10.06 -18.10 -2.18
C ALA A 297 11.56 -18.29 -1.91
N TYR A 298 12.36 -17.24 -2.12
CA TYR A 298 13.78 -17.24 -1.77
C TYR A 298 13.98 -17.42 -0.26
N SER A 299 13.23 -16.68 0.55
CA SER A 299 13.24 -16.78 2.02
C SER A 299 12.86 -18.18 2.52
N ALA A 300 11.92 -18.86 1.84
CA ALA A 300 11.54 -20.23 2.15
C ALA A 300 12.67 -21.23 1.83
N THR A 301 13.41 -21.03 0.72
CA THR A 301 14.62 -21.82 0.44
C THR A 301 15.71 -21.58 1.48
N LEU A 302 15.86 -20.34 1.97
CA LEU A 302 16.77 -20.04 3.06
C LEU A 302 16.36 -20.78 4.35
N ALA A 303 15.09 -20.68 4.74
CA ALA A 303 14.55 -21.37 5.91
C ALA A 303 14.72 -22.90 5.83
N HIS A 304 14.47 -23.47 4.65
CA HIS A 304 14.73 -24.88 4.36
C HIS A 304 16.21 -25.25 4.52
N SER A 305 17.13 -24.45 3.98
CA SER A 305 18.57 -24.69 4.12
C SER A 305 19.07 -24.66 5.57
N ARG A 306 18.33 -23.98 6.45
CA ARG A 306 18.58 -23.93 7.91
C ARG A 306 17.81 -24.99 8.70
N GLY A 307 17.06 -25.87 8.05
CA GLY A 307 16.24 -26.90 8.70
C GLY A 307 15.02 -26.35 9.44
N LEU A 308 14.61 -25.10 9.18
CA LEU A 308 13.42 -24.48 9.77
C LEU A 308 12.12 -24.90 9.06
N LEU A 309 12.25 -25.32 7.80
CA LEU A 309 11.21 -26.00 7.04
C LEU A 309 11.69 -27.40 6.67
N SER A 310 10.80 -28.38 6.75
CA SER A 310 11.04 -29.70 6.16
C SER A 310 10.96 -29.66 4.63
N ASP A 311 11.51 -30.69 3.96
CA ASP A 311 11.40 -30.86 2.49
C ASP A 311 9.95 -30.80 2.01
N ALA A 312 9.03 -31.42 2.77
CA ALA A 312 7.61 -31.46 2.45
C ALA A 312 6.97 -30.07 2.53
N GLU A 313 7.26 -29.30 3.58
CA GLU A 313 6.73 -27.95 3.76
C GLU A 313 7.28 -26.97 2.73
N HIS A 314 8.58 -27.01 2.47
CA HIS A 314 9.23 -26.19 1.47
C HIS A 314 8.66 -26.46 0.07
N THR A 315 8.58 -27.73 -0.32
CA THR A 315 7.99 -28.14 -1.60
C THR A 315 6.55 -27.69 -1.71
N ARG A 316 5.76 -27.83 -0.64
CA ARG A 316 4.35 -27.45 -0.60
C ARG A 316 4.17 -25.94 -0.79
N LEU A 317 4.95 -25.11 -0.11
CA LEU A 317 4.90 -23.65 -0.24
C LEU A 317 5.29 -23.17 -1.64
N LEU A 318 6.39 -23.67 -2.21
CA LEU A 318 6.79 -23.33 -3.58
C LEU A 318 5.79 -23.82 -4.63
N THR A 319 5.19 -25.00 -4.42
CA THR A 319 4.15 -25.53 -5.30
C THR A 319 2.89 -24.67 -5.27
N LEU A 320 2.52 -24.14 -4.10
CA LEU A 320 1.39 -23.20 -3.98
C LEU A 320 1.65 -21.92 -4.78
N PHE A 321 2.84 -21.32 -4.68
CA PHE A 321 3.20 -20.17 -5.52
C PHE A 321 3.07 -20.50 -7.02
N SER A 322 3.60 -21.66 -7.44
CA SER A 322 3.53 -22.11 -8.83
C SER A 322 2.09 -22.30 -9.33
N ARG A 323 1.24 -22.98 -8.56
CA ARG A 323 -0.18 -23.24 -8.87
C ARG A 323 -1.00 -21.96 -8.89
N ALA A 324 -0.70 -21.02 -7.99
CA ALA A 324 -1.30 -19.70 -7.99
C ALA A 324 -0.91 -18.87 -9.23
N GLY A 325 0.14 -19.29 -9.96
CA GLY A 325 0.72 -18.52 -11.05
C GLY A 325 1.56 -17.34 -10.57
N LEU A 326 1.92 -17.30 -9.29
CA LEU A 326 2.81 -16.28 -8.73
C LEU A 326 4.25 -16.53 -9.14
N SER A 327 5.07 -15.47 -9.11
CA SER A 327 6.49 -15.57 -9.44
C SER A 327 7.24 -16.22 -8.27
N ILE A 328 7.94 -17.30 -8.56
CA ILE A 328 8.89 -17.92 -7.62
C ILE A 328 10.26 -17.28 -7.79
N ASP A 329 10.62 -16.94 -9.02
CA ASP A 329 11.88 -16.27 -9.35
C ASP A 329 11.70 -15.19 -10.43
N HIS A 330 12.71 -14.32 -10.55
CA HIS A 330 12.83 -13.34 -11.62
C HIS A 330 14.30 -13.16 -12.03
N PRO A 331 14.62 -12.95 -13.32
CA PRO A 331 16.00 -12.83 -13.79
C PRO A 331 16.81 -11.73 -13.09
N GLN A 332 16.18 -10.59 -12.79
CA GLN A 332 16.78 -9.47 -12.07
C GLN A 332 16.72 -9.59 -10.53
N PHE A 333 16.24 -10.71 -9.98
CA PHE A 333 16.41 -10.99 -8.54
C PHE A 333 17.75 -11.71 -8.38
N ASP A 334 18.82 -10.92 -8.21
CA ASP A 334 20.21 -11.36 -8.29
C ASP A 334 21.03 -10.89 -7.07
N GLU A 335 22.35 -11.09 -7.13
CA GLU A 335 23.29 -10.74 -6.06
C GLU A 335 23.25 -9.23 -5.73
N ASP A 336 23.09 -8.35 -6.73
CA ASP A 336 22.99 -6.89 -6.54
C ASP A 336 21.72 -6.52 -5.78
N VAL A 337 20.59 -7.16 -6.12
CA VAL A 337 19.33 -6.95 -5.40
C VAL A 337 19.42 -7.40 -3.95
N LEU A 338 20.03 -8.56 -3.68
CA LEU A 338 20.22 -9.04 -2.32
C LEU A 338 21.14 -8.10 -1.53
N GLU A 339 22.25 -7.65 -2.10
CA GLU A 339 23.18 -6.74 -1.43
C GLU A 339 22.52 -5.38 -1.12
N ARG A 340 21.98 -4.72 -2.14
CA ARG A 340 21.39 -3.38 -2.00
C ARG A 340 20.10 -3.40 -1.19
N GLY A 341 19.27 -4.43 -1.37
CA GLY A 341 18.05 -4.63 -0.60
C GLY A 341 18.37 -4.87 0.87
N THR A 342 19.37 -5.69 1.18
CA THR A 342 19.85 -5.90 2.56
C THR A 342 20.37 -4.60 3.19
N ALA A 343 21.20 -3.84 2.47
CA ALA A 343 21.71 -2.56 2.97
C ALA A 343 20.58 -1.54 3.24
N ALA A 344 19.55 -1.51 2.40
CA ALA A 344 18.39 -0.65 2.59
C ALA A 344 17.53 -1.10 3.78
N ILE A 345 17.21 -2.39 3.86
CA ILE A 345 16.31 -2.90 4.90
C ILE A 345 16.94 -2.85 6.29
N LEU A 346 18.26 -2.99 6.42
CA LEU A 346 18.97 -2.78 7.68
C LEU A 346 18.78 -1.37 8.23
N LYS A 347 18.76 -0.35 7.35
CA LYS A 347 18.48 1.04 7.77
C LYS A 347 17.03 1.19 8.22
N THR A 348 16.10 0.56 7.49
CA THR A 348 14.67 0.59 7.81
C THR A 348 14.34 -0.15 9.10
N ARG A 349 15.06 -1.23 9.43
CA ARG A 349 14.81 -2.13 10.56
C ARG A 349 15.79 -1.94 11.73
N ASP A 350 16.37 -0.75 11.81
CA ASP A 350 17.24 -0.29 12.90
C ASP A 350 18.46 -1.20 13.15
N GLY A 351 19.26 -1.40 12.10
CA GLY A 351 20.54 -2.10 12.13
C GLY A 351 20.47 -3.63 12.14
N LYS A 352 19.26 -4.21 12.13
CA LYS A 352 19.04 -5.67 12.14
C LYS A 352 18.23 -6.12 10.93
N LEU A 353 18.55 -7.29 10.38
CA LEU A 353 17.87 -7.81 9.20
C LEU A 353 16.41 -8.15 9.50
N ARG A 354 16.15 -8.81 10.63
CA ARG A 354 14.83 -9.26 11.09
C ARG A 354 14.05 -9.95 9.97
N LEU A 355 14.73 -10.84 9.24
CA LEU A 355 14.13 -11.58 8.14
C LEU A 355 13.11 -12.56 8.73
N ALA A 356 11.83 -12.23 8.59
CA ALA A 356 10.73 -13.13 8.92
C ALA A 356 10.77 -14.32 7.96
N VAL A 357 10.72 -15.54 8.50
CA VAL A 357 10.61 -16.78 7.72
C VAL A 357 9.67 -17.77 8.42
N PRO A 358 8.98 -18.63 7.67
CA PRO A 358 8.18 -19.70 8.27
C PRO A 358 9.07 -20.72 9.01
N SER A 359 8.64 -21.12 10.21
CA SER A 359 9.36 -22.07 11.08
C SER A 359 8.47 -22.63 12.20
N PRO A 360 7.77 -23.76 12.02
CA PRO A 360 7.42 -24.42 10.75
C PRO A 360 6.36 -23.63 9.97
N LEU A 361 5.73 -24.20 8.93
CA LEU A 361 4.59 -23.53 8.28
C LEU A 361 3.47 -23.20 9.29
N GLY A 362 2.95 -21.98 9.20
CA GLY A 362 1.96 -21.42 10.13
C GLY A 362 2.57 -20.72 11.36
N SER A 363 3.90 -20.70 11.49
CA SER A 363 4.63 -20.03 12.56
C SER A 363 5.82 -19.25 12.00
N CYS A 364 6.34 -18.28 12.73
CA CYS A 364 7.38 -17.37 12.26
C CYS A 364 8.59 -17.35 13.19
N THR A 365 9.78 -17.21 12.62
CA THR A 365 10.99 -16.79 13.33
C THR A 365 11.67 -15.64 12.59
N PHE A 366 12.63 -14.96 13.24
CA PHE A 366 13.35 -13.81 12.67
C PHE A 366 14.84 -14.08 12.61
N LEU A 367 15.41 -14.00 11.41
CA LEU A 367 16.85 -14.22 11.19
C LEU A 367 17.60 -12.89 11.13
N ASN A 368 18.70 -12.80 11.86
CA ASN A 368 19.55 -11.62 11.94
C ASN A 368 21.01 -11.90 11.55
N ASP A 369 21.37 -13.17 11.43
CA ASP A 369 22.72 -13.69 11.24
C ASP A 369 22.89 -14.33 9.85
N VAL A 370 22.10 -13.88 8.86
CA VAL A 370 22.26 -14.33 7.48
C VAL A 370 23.45 -13.57 6.87
N SER A 371 24.55 -14.28 6.63
CA SER A 371 25.74 -13.69 6.02
C SER A 371 25.55 -13.45 4.51
N GLY A 372 26.32 -12.52 3.92
CA GLY A 372 26.30 -12.30 2.48
C GLY A 372 26.63 -13.58 1.70
N ASP A 373 27.66 -14.32 2.13
CA ASP A 373 28.05 -15.59 1.49
C ASP A 373 26.93 -16.64 1.54
N GLU A 374 26.22 -16.73 2.66
CA GLU A 374 25.06 -17.60 2.80
C GLU A 374 23.94 -17.19 1.84
N MET A 375 23.64 -15.88 1.75
CA MET A 375 22.64 -15.38 0.80
C MET A 375 22.97 -15.78 -0.64
N MET A 376 24.23 -15.61 -1.06
CA MET A 376 24.64 -15.95 -2.44
C MET A 376 24.63 -17.45 -2.70
N MET A 377 25.01 -18.27 -1.73
CA MET A 377 24.91 -19.72 -1.82
C MET A 377 23.45 -20.19 -1.93
N VAL A 378 22.57 -19.67 -1.08
CA VAL A 378 21.13 -19.97 -1.10
C VAL A 378 20.51 -19.50 -2.42
N LEU A 379 20.91 -18.34 -2.94
CA LEU A 379 20.43 -17.82 -4.22
C LEU A 379 20.75 -18.81 -5.35
N LYS A 380 21.98 -19.33 -5.42
CA LYS A 380 22.37 -20.35 -6.43
C LYS A 380 21.51 -21.61 -6.31
N THR A 381 21.29 -22.10 -5.09
CA THR A 381 20.41 -23.26 -4.84
C THR A 381 18.98 -22.97 -5.27
N HIS A 382 18.43 -21.80 -4.93
CA HIS A 382 17.09 -21.37 -5.29
C HIS A 382 16.93 -21.31 -6.81
N LYS A 383 17.83 -20.63 -7.53
CA LYS A 383 17.82 -20.54 -8.99
C LYS A 383 17.88 -21.93 -9.66
N ALA A 384 18.71 -22.84 -9.14
CA ALA A 384 18.82 -24.19 -9.67
C ALA A 384 17.53 -24.99 -9.48
N LEU A 385 16.93 -24.91 -8.29
CA LEU A 385 15.66 -25.57 -7.96
C LEU A 385 14.51 -25.05 -8.82
N VAL A 386 14.42 -23.74 -9.01
CA VAL A 386 13.26 -23.12 -9.66
C VAL A 386 13.11 -23.53 -11.14
N ASN A 387 14.20 -23.97 -11.79
CA ASN A 387 14.14 -24.53 -13.14
C ASN A 387 13.29 -25.81 -13.26
N SER A 388 13.02 -26.52 -12.16
CA SER A 388 12.12 -27.69 -12.17
C SER A 388 10.64 -27.31 -12.05
N TYR A 389 10.31 -26.05 -11.76
CA TYR A 389 8.93 -25.58 -11.66
C TYR A 389 8.41 -25.12 -13.03
N PRO A 390 7.08 -25.21 -13.26
CA PRO A 390 6.45 -24.62 -14.45
C PRO A 390 6.93 -23.19 -14.72
N ARG A 391 7.17 -22.88 -16.01
CA ARG A 391 7.64 -21.58 -16.49
C ARG A 391 9.03 -21.18 -15.95
N GLY A 392 9.81 -22.14 -15.43
CA GLY A 392 11.08 -21.84 -14.75
C GLY A 392 10.89 -20.86 -13.60
N GLY A 393 9.75 -20.96 -12.89
CA GLY A 393 9.39 -20.07 -11.78
C GLY A 393 8.85 -18.69 -12.16
N ALA A 394 8.77 -18.34 -13.45
CA ALA A 394 8.15 -17.09 -13.85
C ALA A 394 6.64 -17.09 -13.53
N GLY A 395 6.13 -15.95 -13.08
CA GLY A 395 4.70 -15.76 -12.81
C GLY A 395 3.87 -15.48 -14.07
N LEU A 396 2.56 -15.68 -13.97
CA LEU A 396 1.57 -15.27 -14.95
C LEU A 396 1.15 -13.83 -14.68
N ASP A 397 1.17 -12.97 -15.71
CA ASP A 397 0.80 -11.55 -15.60
C ASP A 397 1.61 -10.84 -14.50
N ALA A 398 2.94 -11.05 -14.46
CA ALA A 398 3.77 -10.58 -13.35
C ALA A 398 3.98 -9.05 -13.28
N TYR A 399 3.73 -8.34 -14.39
CA TYR A 399 4.01 -6.92 -14.54
C TYR A 399 2.73 -6.08 -14.54
N VAL A 400 2.84 -4.83 -14.09
CA VAL A 400 1.72 -3.90 -14.15
C VAL A 400 1.31 -3.60 -15.61
N ASP A 401 0.01 -3.50 -15.85
CA ASP A 401 -0.59 -3.16 -17.15
C ASP A 401 -1.83 -2.27 -16.97
N GLY A 402 -2.59 -2.02 -18.05
CA GLY A 402 -3.79 -1.17 -18.01
C GLY A 402 -4.95 -1.68 -17.13
N SER A 403 -4.90 -2.94 -16.69
CA SER A 403 -5.85 -3.52 -15.74
C SER A 403 -5.51 -3.19 -14.29
N ASP A 404 -4.27 -2.74 -14.02
CA ASP A 404 -3.93 -2.08 -12.77
C ASP A 404 -4.56 -0.68 -12.75
N THR A 405 -4.99 -0.23 -11.58
CA THR A 405 -5.46 1.15 -11.41
C THR A 405 -4.38 2.11 -11.95
N GLY A 406 -4.78 3.10 -12.75
CA GLY A 406 -3.93 4.21 -13.20
C GLY A 406 -2.86 4.07 -14.29
N TYR A 407 -2.83 3.00 -15.10
CA TYR A 407 -1.96 2.95 -16.29
C TYR A 407 -2.66 3.24 -17.63
N ALA A 408 -3.99 3.43 -17.64
CA ALA A 408 -4.74 3.63 -18.88
C ALA A 408 -4.52 5.00 -19.58
N ASP A 409 -3.91 6.00 -18.92
CA ASP A 409 -3.93 7.39 -19.39
C ASP A 409 -2.58 8.15 -19.31
N LEU A 410 -1.45 7.50 -19.01
CA LEU A 410 -0.18 8.24 -18.84
C LEU A 410 0.31 8.96 -20.13
N GLU A 411 -0.14 8.53 -21.31
CA GLU A 411 0.16 9.24 -22.56
C GLU A 411 -0.76 10.45 -22.79
N THR A 412 -2.03 10.39 -22.37
CA THR A 412 -3.03 11.45 -22.57
C THR A 412 -2.98 12.54 -21.49
N GLU A 413 -2.63 12.20 -20.25
CA GLU A 413 -2.52 13.17 -19.14
C GLU A 413 -1.25 14.02 -19.23
N ASN A 414 -0.13 13.48 -19.70
CA ASN A 414 1.07 14.29 -19.95
C ASN A 414 0.83 15.36 -21.03
N MET A 415 -0.04 15.08 -22.01
CA MET A 415 -0.47 16.09 -22.99
C MET A 415 -1.40 17.15 -22.38
N SER A 416 -2.30 16.78 -21.45
CA SER A 416 -3.23 17.74 -20.84
C SER A 416 -2.53 18.67 -19.83
N VAL A 417 -1.54 18.16 -19.09
CA VAL A 417 -0.69 18.94 -18.17
C VAL A 417 0.26 19.85 -18.95
N MET A 418 0.86 19.39 -20.05
CA MET A 418 1.65 20.28 -20.93
C MET A 418 0.78 21.36 -21.59
N ASN A 419 -0.47 21.08 -21.96
CA ASN A 419 -1.39 22.07 -22.52
C ASN A 419 -1.89 23.09 -21.49
N THR A 420 -2.00 22.72 -20.21
CA THR A 420 -2.35 23.67 -19.13
C THR A 420 -1.17 24.54 -18.70
N VAL A 421 0.06 23.99 -18.71
CA VAL A 421 1.28 24.76 -18.44
C VAL A 421 1.59 25.76 -19.56
N THR A 422 1.31 25.40 -20.82
CA THR A 422 1.47 26.32 -21.97
C THR A 422 0.35 27.36 -22.06
N GLY A 423 -0.88 27.02 -21.68
CA GLY A 423 -2.02 27.95 -21.67
C GLY A 423 -1.98 29.02 -20.56
N ASN A 424 -1.44 28.70 -19.39
CA ASN A 424 -1.29 29.66 -18.28
C ASN A 424 -0.04 30.56 -18.40
N GLY A 425 0.89 30.24 -19.31
CA GLY A 425 2.12 31.01 -19.54
C GLY A 425 1.91 32.38 -20.22
N GLU A 426 0.76 32.59 -20.88
CA GLU A 426 0.46 33.87 -21.55
C GLU A 426 -0.27 34.88 -20.65
N GLY A 427 -1.01 34.41 -19.64
CA GLY A 427 -1.74 35.28 -18.70
C GLY A 427 -0.84 36.00 -17.69
N LEU A 428 0.30 35.41 -17.33
CA LEU A 428 1.24 35.95 -16.34
C LEU A 428 2.22 36.97 -16.92
N LYS A 429 2.45 36.99 -18.24
CA LYS A 429 3.34 37.97 -18.89
C LYS A 429 2.70 39.35 -19.08
N ARG A 430 1.37 39.48 -19.01
CA ARG A 430 0.69 40.78 -19.18
C ARG A 430 0.54 41.62 -17.91
N LYS A 431 0.72 41.06 -16.70
CA LYS A 431 0.62 41.82 -15.43
C LYS A 431 1.95 42.35 -14.89
N ALA A 432 3.09 41.89 -15.41
CA ALA A 432 4.41 42.39 -15.00
C ALA A 432 4.88 43.65 -15.77
N ALA A 433 4.23 44.01 -16.88
CA ALA A 433 4.65 45.13 -17.73
C ALA A 433 4.11 46.51 -17.31
N VAL A 434 3.28 46.60 -16.26
CA VAL A 434 2.61 47.86 -15.86
C VAL A 434 3.20 48.47 -14.57
N ALA A 435 4.11 47.78 -13.87
CA ALA A 435 4.60 48.22 -12.55
C ALA A 435 6.01 48.85 -12.53
N VAL A 436 6.65 49.06 -13.69
CA VAL A 436 8.01 49.65 -13.76
C VAL A 436 7.97 50.95 -14.54
N ASN A 437 7.34 51.97 -13.97
CA ASN A 437 7.60 53.35 -14.37
C ASN A 437 7.24 54.28 -13.21
N ASN A 438 8.20 54.54 -12.33
CA ASN A 438 8.40 55.83 -11.63
C ASN A 438 9.56 55.76 -10.62
N GLY A 439 10.73 56.31 -10.98
CA GLY A 439 11.77 56.92 -10.11
C GLY A 439 12.47 56.02 -9.06
N VAL A 440 13.77 56.12 -8.71
CA VAL A 440 14.77 57.19 -8.78
C VAL A 440 16.18 56.55 -8.57
N LYS A 441 17.14 57.04 -9.36
CA LYS A 441 18.62 57.19 -9.20
C LYS A 441 19.56 56.03 -8.75
N LYS A 442 20.47 55.74 -9.69
CA LYS A 442 21.89 55.32 -9.60
C LYS A 442 22.63 55.71 -8.31
N ILE A 443 23.43 54.77 -7.77
CA ILE A 443 24.86 54.95 -7.41
C ILE A 443 25.62 53.65 -7.72
N SER A 444 26.89 53.84 -8.07
CA SER A 444 27.90 53.02 -8.73
C SER A 444 28.51 51.85 -7.94
N SER A 445 28.99 50.89 -8.74
CA SER A 445 29.99 49.83 -8.50
C SER A 445 31.24 50.27 -7.73
N VAL A 446 31.79 49.40 -6.86
CA VAL A 446 33.23 49.04 -6.79
C VAL A 446 33.39 47.63 -6.17
N HIS A 447 34.24 46.81 -6.81
CA HIS A 447 34.78 45.50 -6.39
C HIS A 447 35.45 45.49 -5.01
N ILE A 448 35.43 44.34 -4.31
CA ILE A 448 36.54 43.92 -3.44
C ILE A 448 36.77 42.40 -3.56
N GLU A 449 38.02 42.05 -3.90
CA GLU A 449 38.65 40.74 -3.86
C GLU A 449 38.91 40.23 -2.43
N THR A 450 38.95 38.91 -2.34
CA THR A 450 39.29 38.02 -1.22
C THR A 450 40.65 38.31 -0.58
N VAL A 451 40.75 38.37 0.77
CA VAL A 451 41.93 37.91 1.55
C VAL A 451 41.52 37.42 2.95
N ARG A 452 42.07 36.25 3.33
CA ARG A 452 42.04 35.60 4.65
C ARG A 452 42.78 36.41 5.73
N GLN A 453 42.32 36.35 6.97
CA GLN A 453 43.19 36.53 8.14
C GLN A 453 42.83 35.56 9.27
N ALA A 454 43.81 34.73 9.62
CA ALA A 454 44.02 34.26 10.97
C ALA A 454 44.92 35.29 11.68
N ASN A 455 44.69 35.52 12.97
CA ASN A 455 45.75 35.57 13.99
C ASN A 455 45.13 35.82 15.37
N GLY A 456 45.63 35.05 16.34
CA GLY A 456 45.48 35.35 17.75
C GLY A 456 46.70 36.10 18.30
N VAL A 457 46.55 36.44 19.58
CA VAL A 457 47.52 36.91 20.58
C VAL A 457 47.82 38.40 20.59
N HIS A 458 47.21 39.08 21.56
CA HIS A 458 47.94 39.63 22.71
C HIS A 458 47.20 39.31 24.01
#